data_AF-A0A0A8EYZ3-F1
#
_entry.id   AF-A0A0A8EYZ3-F1
#
_cell.length_a   1.000
_cell.length_b   1.000
_cell.length_c   1.000
_cell.angle_alpha   90.00
_cell.angle_beta   90.00
_cell.angle_gamma   90.00
#
_symmetry.space_group_name_H-M   'P 1'
#
loop_
_entity.id
_entity.type
_entity.pdbx_description
1 polymer ?
#
loop_
_entity_poly.entity_id
_entity_poly.type
_entity_poly.pdbx_seq_one_letter_code
_entity_poly.pdbx_strand_id
1 'polypeptide(L)'
;MGTTAVMTHGARLWPGKRRPGGVPFFGACPRVRRPATARAGCDHRARVHGDPAAGPLSEWCASTPPCPGHEGPARLPFTARRRSSRRLAKESFVPGEPSTAAIPSPAGPRPSGHCVLLKHGEIVLKGRNRHRFTERLHDNLRRALRGVGGSTWIKSGQHVTVLGGDVPQDVLVDRARRVIGFNSVEPAVRVPTSVTDITEAAVEALAGVRAERPGVTFAVRVKRRNKSFEMTSSQFERFLGARVREALGPVPVNLSHPDVRISIEIDHKESYVSWVRHQGPGGLPVGSSGRALVLLSGGYDSPVAAYRAMRRGLRCDFVHFTGAPYTNAASMYKAYALARELNRYQPAGRLHVIALGQAQKQLAIAGAGRLQVVAQRRLMVRVASALAGRIAAEALVTGDSLGQVASQTLANLAAVDEAATLPVLRPLIGWEKQEIIDEARSIGTEQISVLPDEDCCKLLAPPRVTLRAGLADLRSVEKRLDLDDLMDGLLRDVQIMHPGETDEETTTDAGSPDEDPAPDRPGPAVCGAPAGAAQAP
;
A
#
# COMPACT_ATOMS: atom_id res chain seq x y z
N MET A 1 -23.89 57.44 -14.83
CA MET A 1 -22.80 58.36 -15.24
C MET A 1 -21.53 57.77 -14.65
N GLY A 2 -20.83 56.87 -15.35
CA GLY A 2 -19.83 57.18 -16.39
C GLY A 2 -18.45 57.29 -15.69
N THR A 3 -17.33 56.70 -16.12
CA THR A 3 -16.98 56.03 -17.37
C THR A 3 -15.64 55.29 -17.15
N THR A 4 -15.46 54.21 -17.90
CA THR A 4 -14.27 53.39 -18.17
C THR A 4 -13.05 54.22 -18.63
N ALA A 5 -11.82 53.78 -18.32
CA ALA A 5 -10.65 54.04 -19.17
C ALA A 5 -9.55 52.97 -19.03
N VAL A 6 -9.28 52.33 -20.15
CA VAL A 6 -8.17 51.43 -20.47
C VAL A 6 -6.96 52.29 -20.88
N MET A 7 -5.73 51.87 -20.55
CA MET A 7 -4.54 52.32 -21.27
C MET A 7 -3.58 51.17 -21.57
N THR A 8 -3.44 50.93 -22.87
CA THR A 8 -2.36 50.23 -23.56
C THR A 8 -1.35 51.24 -24.13
N HIS A 9 -0.06 50.94 -24.08
CA HIS A 9 1.05 51.45 -24.92
C HIS A 9 2.04 50.25 -25.03
N GLY A 10 2.73 49.89 -26.12
CA GLY A 10 3.00 50.56 -27.40
C GLY A 10 4.41 50.19 -27.89
N ALA A 11 4.49 49.11 -28.68
CA ALA A 11 5.19 48.98 -29.97
C ALA A 11 6.72 49.17 -30.13
N ARG A 12 7.36 48.23 -30.86
CA ARG A 12 8.34 48.49 -31.95
C ARG A 12 8.46 47.30 -32.92
N LEU A 13 8.22 47.59 -34.20
CA LEU A 13 8.39 46.78 -35.42
C LEU A 13 9.87 46.87 -35.90
N TRP A 14 10.44 45.98 -36.74
CA TRP A 14 10.20 45.74 -38.18
C TRP A 14 11.22 44.68 -38.74
N PRO A 15 11.37 44.41 -40.06
CA PRO A 15 10.59 43.68 -41.10
C PRO A 15 11.19 42.28 -41.44
N GLY A 16 10.68 41.39 -42.30
CA GLY A 16 9.56 41.35 -43.24
C GLY A 16 9.79 40.35 -44.40
N LYS A 17 8.68 39.81 -44.92
CA LYS A 17 8.38 39.33 -46.29
C LYS A 17 8.56 37.84 -46.74
N ARG A 18 7.36 37.26 -47.00
CA ARG A 18 6.84 36.64 -48.24
C ARG A 18 6.70 35.10 -48.34
N ARG A 19 5.42 34.68 -48.25
CA ARG A 19 4.73 33.53 -48.91
C ARG A 19 4.62 33.77 -50.45
N PRO A 20 4.24 32.82 -51.34
CA PRO A 20 3.16 31.82 -51.15
C PRO A 20 3.24 30.47 -51.90
N GLY A 21 2.27 29.56 -51.61
CA GLY A 21 1.70 28.67 -52.64
C GLY A 21 1.46 27.20 -52.25
N GLY A 22 0.20 26.75 -52.37
CA GLY A 22 -0.14 25.45 -52.97
C GLY A 22 -0.37 24.22 -52.07
N VAL A 23 -1.64 23.80 -51.99
CA VAL A 23 -2.15 22.46 -51.62
C VAL A 23 -2.12 21.61 -52.93
N PRO A 24 -1.89 20.26 -52.99
CA PRO A 24 -2.86 19.26 -52.51
C PRO A 24 -2.35 17.85 -52.08
N PHE A 25 -3.37 17.06 -51.70
CA PHE A 25 -3.54 15.66 -51.25
C PHE A 25 -2.82 14.52 -52.01
N PHE A 26 -2.92 13.32 -51.40
CA PHE A 26 -2.47 11.93 -51.76
C PHE A 26 -1.02 11.61 -51.34
N GLY A 27 -0.66 10.46 -50.78
CA GLY A 27 -1.30 9.18 -50.51
C GLY A 27 -0.18 8.13 -50.27
N ALA A 28 -0.43 7.15 -49.41
CA ALA A 28 0.27 5.86 -49.27
C ALA A 28 1.82 5.81 -49.18
N CYS A 29 2.33 5.20 -48.10
CA CYS A 29 3.66 4.58 -48.07
C CYS A 29 3.57 3.14 -47.50
N PRO A 30 4.46 2.22 -47.91
CA PRO A 30 4.11 0.84 -48.19
C PRO A 30 4.51 -0.17 -47.10
N ARG A 31 3.80 -1.30 -47.11
CA ARG A 31 4.12 -2.55 -46.42
C ARG A 31 5.46 -3.12 -46.89
N VAL A 32 6.33 -3.48 -45.95
CA VAL A 32 7.44 -4.41 -46.18
C VAL A 32 7.04 -5.81 -45.69
N ARG A 33 7.34 -6.80 -46.53
CA ARG A 33 6.87 -8.19 -46.52
C ARG A 33 7.55 -9.05 -45.44
N ARG A 34 6.75 -9.95 -44.85
CA ARG A 34 7.22 -11.23 -44.28
C ARG A 34 7.47 -12.25 -45.40
N PRO A 35 8.30 -13.27 -45.16
CA PRO A 35 8.04 -14.60 -45.67
C PRO A 35 7.61 -15.56 -44.54
N ALA A 36 6.55 -16.32 -44.83
CA ALA A 36 6.23 -17.59 -44.20
C ALA A 36 7.08 -18.70 -44.85
N THR A 37 7.46 -19.80 -44.21
CA THR A 37 6.64 -21.00 -44.03
C THR A 37 7.55 -22.12 -43.50
N ALA A 38 7.01 -23.04 -42.69
CA ALA A 38 6.97 -24.49 -42.94
C ALA A 38 6.93 -25.32 -41.64
N ARG A 39 5.91 -26.18 -41.58
CA ARG A 39 5.69 -27.26 -40.61
C ARG A 39 6.47 -28.52 -41.03
N ALA A 40 6.89 -29.31 -40.06
CA ALA A 40 7.00 -30.79 -40.00
C ALA A 40 7.97 -31.09 -38.85
N GLY A 41 7.90 -32.15 -38.03
CA GLY A 41 7.28 -33.46 -38.13
C GLY A 41 8.15 -34.40 -37.27
N CYS A 42 7.53 -35.42 -36.67
CA CYS A 42 8.03 -36.28 -35.60
C CYS A 42 9.30 -37.12 -35.84
N ASP A 43 9.83 -37.62 -34.72
CA ASP A 43 10.39 -38.96 -34.46
C ASP A 43 11.63 -39.47 -35.25
N HIS A 44 12.74 -39.73 -34.55
CA HIS A 44 13.11 -41.09 -34.10
C HIS A 44 14.46 -41.16 -33.34
N ARG A 45 14.47 -41.99 -32.29
CA ARG A 45 15.45 -43.05 -31.89
C ARG A 45 16.85 -43.05 -32.55
N ALA A 46 17.93 -43.52 -31.95
CA ALA A 46 18.32 -44.02 -30.63
C ALA A 46 19.80 -44.47 -30.75
N ARG A 47 20.40 -44.85 -29.61
CA ARG A 47 21.64 -45.65 -29.39
C ARG A 47 22.93 -44.83 -29.24
N VAL A 48 23.61 -44.81 -28.07
CA VAL A 48 24.11 -45.84 -27.11
C VAL A 48 25.60 -46.07 -27.32
N HIS A 49 26.38 -45.69 -26.30
CA HIS A 49 27.43 -46.45 -25.61
C HIS A 49 27.64 -45.66 -24.29
N GLY A 50 27.34 -46.15 -23.09
CA GLY A 50 27.65 -47.46 -22.50
C GLY A 50 28.92 -47.27 -21.67
N ASP A 51 28.81 -46.84 -20.40
CA ASP A 51 28.77 -47.67 -19.17
C ASP A 51 30.19 -48.05 -18.68
N PRO A 52 30.42 -48.60 -17.46
CA PRO A 52 29.54 -48.76 -16.30
C PRO A 52 30.24 -48.52 -14.93
N ALA A 53 29.46 -48.81 -13.87
CA ALA A 53 29.83 -49.45 -12.59
C ALA A 53 29.72 -48.54 -11.35
N ALA A 54 29.04 -48.92 -10.26
CA ALA A 54 28.17 -50.06 -9.96
C ALA A 54 27.42 -49.73 -8.64
N GLY A 55 26.18 -50.22 -8.50
CA GLY A 55 25.47 -50.32 -7.22
C GLY A 55 26.07 -51.40 -6.30
N PRO A 56 25.34 -51.98 -5.30
CA PRO A 56 23.90 -52.28 -5.28
C PRO A 56 23.15 -51.72 -4.03
N LEU A 57 21.85 -51.40 -4.11
CA LEU A 57 20.66 -52.22 -3.80
C LEU A 57 20.60 -52.84 -2.39
N SER A 58 19.56 -52.46 -1.62
CA SER A 58 18.67 -53.43 -0.96
C SER A 58 17.35 -52.76 -0.54
N GLU A 59 16.25 -53.34 -1.00
CA GLU A 59 14.87 -53.17 -0.55
C GLU A 59 14.72 -53.50 0.95
N TRP A 60 13.85 -52.79 1.66
CA TRP A 60 13.15 -53.33 2.84
C TRP A 60 11.67 -52.94 2.80
N CYS A 61 10.85 -53.97 2.61
CA CYS A 61 9.43 -54.01 2.90
C CYS A 61 9.22 -54.32 4.40
N ALA A 62 7.95 -54.32 4.82
CA ALA A 62 7.40 -54.89 6.07
C ALA A 62 7.21 -53.95 7.28
N SER A 63 5.97 -53.48 7.40
CA SER A 63 5.03 -53.76 8.51
C SER A 63 5.56 -53.88 9.94
N THR A 64 4.98 -53.11 10.86
CA THR A 64 4.76 -53.50 12.28
C THR A 64 3.71 -52.57 12.94
N PRO A 65 3.10 -52.90 14.09
CA PRO A 65 1.70 -53.34 14.20
C PRO A 65 0.82 -52.41 15.08
N PRO A 66 -0.51 -52.67 15.23
CA PRO A 66 -1.34 -52.07 16.27
C PRO A 66 -1.45 -52.99 17.50
N CYS A 67 -1.62 -52.43 18.71
CA CYS A 67 -2.34 -52.98 19.90
C CYS A 67 -1.78 -52.39 21.23
N PRO A 68 -2.48 -52.51 22.38
CA PRO A 68 -3.92 -52.71 22.63
C PRO A 68 -4.50 -51.71 23.66
N GLY A 69 -5.82 -51.75 23.84
CA GLY A 69 -6.56 -50.90 24.79
C GLY A 69 -6.50 -51.35 26.26
N HIS A 70 -7.10 -50.53 27.12
CA HIS A 70 -7.75 -50.99 28.34
C HIS A 70 -8.93 -50.09 28.71
N GLU A 71 -9.91 -50.76 29.28
CA GLU A 71 -11.29 -50.39 29.57
C GLU A 71 -11.44 -49.35 30.70
N GLY A 72 -12.65 -48.75 30.78
CA GLY A 72 -13.05 -47.79 31.82
C GLY A 72 -13.17 -48.37 33.24
N PRO A 73 -13.71 -47.59 34.20
CA PRO A 73 -15.17 -47.59 34.34
C PRO A 73 -15.84 -46.24 34.73
N ALA A 74 -17.01 -46.02 34.12
CA ALA A 74 -18.34 -45.69 34.68
C ALA A 74 -18.56 -44.76 35.92
N ARG A 75 -19.48 -43.78 35.68
CA ARG A 75 -20.62 -43.30 36.54
C ARG A 75 -20.27 -42.38 37.75
N LEU A 76 -21.01 -41.33 38.14
CA LEU A 76 -22.35 -40.75 37.85
C LEU A 76 -22.44 -39.33 38.53
N PRO A 77 -23.59 -38.61 38.58
CA PRO A 77 -23.73 -37.22 38.10
C PRO A 77 -23.85 -36.14 39.20
N PHE A 78 -23.77 -34.86 38.81
CA PHE A 78 -24.19 -33.75 39.68
C PHE A 78 -25.43 -33.01 39.12
N THR A 79 -26.37 -32.81 40.03
CA THR A 79 -27.77 -32.47 39.85
C THR A 79 -28.05 -30.98 39.69
N ALA A 80 -29.10 -30.67 38.93
CA ALA A 80 -29.81 -29.41 38.89
C ALA A 80 -30.36 -28.98 40.27
N ARG A 81 -30.37 -27.66 40.53
CA ARG A 81 -31.20 -27.06 41.59
C ARG A 81 -32.16 -26.02 40.99
N ARG A 82 -33.44 -26.38 41.00
CA ARG A 82 -34.57 -25.44 41.08
C ARG A 82 -34.69 -24.95 42.52
N ARG A 83 -35.06 -23.68 42.72
CA ARG A 83 -35.80 -23.23 43.91
C ARG A 83 -37.01 -22.39 43.49
N SER A 84 -38.12 -22.73 44.11
CA SER A 84 -39.47 -22.22 43.91
C SER A 84 -39.82 -21.12 44.93
N SER A 85 -40.53 -20.09 44.46
CA SER A 85 -41.67 -19.38 45.06
C SER A 85 -41.73 -19.04 46.55
N ARG A 86 -42.05 -17.77 46.86
CA ARG A 86 -43.16 -17.38 47.76
C ARG A 86 -43.66 -15.96 47.44
N ARG A 87 -44.99 -15.81 47.41
CA ARG A 87 -45.79 -14.58 47.26
C ARG A 87 -46.04 -13.92 48.63
N LEU A 88 -46.36 -12.62 48.61
CA LEU A 88 -47.40 -11.87 49.38
C LEU A 88 -47.39 -10.42 48.82
N ALA A 89 -48.40 -9.96 48.07
CA ALA A 89 -49.58 -9.15 48.48
C ALA A 89 -49.19 -7.85 49.23
N LYS A 90 -49.70 -6.65 49.01
CA LYS A 90 -50.80 -6.04 48.22
C LYS A 90 -50.61 -4.51 48.40
N GLU A 91 -50.95 -3.69 47.41
CA GLU A 91 -51.66 -2.39 47.51
C GLU A 91 -51.29 -1.40 46.39
N SER A 92 -52.25 -0.53 46.12
CA SER A 92 -52.69 -0.04 44.83
C SER A 92 -52.58 1.47 44.74
N PHE A 93 -52.07 1.99 43.61
CA PHE A 93 -52.43 3.33 43.13
C PHE A 93 -52.17 3.46 41.62
N VAL A 94 -53.19 3.87 40.87
CA VAL A 94 -53.18 4.28 39.45
C VAL A 94 -53.63 5.75 39.49
N PRO A 95 -52.92 6.73 38.86
CA PRO A 95 -53.13 6.94 37.42
C PRO A 95 -51.99 7.59 36.61
N GLY A 96 -52.04 7.38 35.29
CA GLY A 96 -51.42 8.24 34.28
C GLY A 96 -50.48 7.48 33.34
N GLU A 97 -50.99 7.04 32.18
CA GLU A 97 -50.14 6.64 31.05
C GLU A 97 -49.52 7.88 30.40
N PRO A 98 -48.20 7.96 30.25
CA PRO A 98 -47.59 8.62 29.11
C PRO A 98 -47.18 7.55 28.09
N SER A 99 -47.76 7.66 26.90
CA SER A 99 -47.39 6.92 25.69
C SER A 99 -45.87 6.82 25.56
N THR A 100 -45.32 5.63 25.82
CA THR A 100 -43.96 5.26 25.43
C THR A 100 -43.92 5.15 23.91
N ALA A 101 -43.55 6.25 23.26
CA ALA A 101 -42.97 6.19 21.93
C ALA A 101 -41.73 5.28 22.03
N ALA A 102 -41.86 4.06 21.51
CA ALA A 102 -40.79 3.09 21.48
C ALA A 102 -39.56 3.72 20.79
N ILE A 103 -38.47 3.83 21.54
CA ILE A 103 -37.16 4.13 20.99
C ILE A 103 -36.87 3.04 19.95
N PRO A 104 -36.67 3.37 18.66
CA PRO A 104 -36.37 2.36 17.68
C PRO A 104 -35.01 1.74 18.01
N SER A 105 -35.02 0.42 18.21
CA SER A 105 -33.83 -0.42 18.28
C SER A 105 -32.92 -0.13 17.08
N PRO A 106 -31.58 -0.14 17.20
CA PRO A 106 -30.68 0.18 16.09
C PRO A 106 -31.00 -0.75 14.91
N ALA A 107 -31.51 -0.16 13.84
CA ALA A 107 -31.94 -0.88 12.66
C ALA A 107 -30.73 -1.64 12.10
N GLY A 108 -30.87 -2.97 12.01
CA GLY A 108 -29.92 -3.77 11.24
C GLY A 108 -29.84 -3.25 9.79
N PRO A 109 -28.77 -3.56 9.06
CA PRO A 109 -28.61 -3.12 7.68
C PRO A 109 -29.86 -3.42 6.84
N ARG A 110 -30.42 -2.40 6.16
CA ARG A 110 -31.56 -2.55 5.23
C ARG A 110 -31.28 -3.66 4.20
N PRO A 111 -32.30 -4.44 3.75
CA PRO A 111 -32.11 -5.58 2.87
C PRO A 111 -31.40 -5.21 1.54
N SER A 112 -31.58 -3.97 1.08
CA SER A 112 -30.83 -3.36 0.00
C SER A 112 -30.15 -2.05 0.44
N GLY A 113 -29.03 -1.71 -0.20
CA GLY A 113 -28.34 -0.44 0.10
C GLY A 113 -27.01 -0.26 -0.63
N HIS A 114 -26.55 0.99 -0.71
CA HIS A 114 -25.26 1.33 -1.30
C HIS A 114 -24.11 0.78 -0.45
N CYS A 115 -23.08 0.27 -1.12
CA CYS A 115 -21.87 -0.25 -0.50
C CYS A 115 -20.68 -0.10 -1.46
N VAL A 116 -19.49 -0.46 -1.00
CA VAL A 116 -18.28 -0.45 -1.80
C VAL A 116 -17.63 -1.82 -1.70
N LEU A 117 -17.42 -2.46 -2.85
CA LEU A 117 -16.68 -3.71 -2.95
C LEU A 117 -15.19 -3.40 -3.12
N LEU A 118 -14.39 -3.96 -2.23
CA LEU A 118 -12.94 -3.77 -2.18
C LEU A 118 -12.28 -5.12 -2.48
N LYS A 119 -11.71 -5.26 -3.67
CA LYS A 119 -11.01 -6.50 -4.08
C LYS A 119 -9.62 -6.52 -3.49
N HIS A 120 -9.25 -7.60 -2.82
CA HIS A 120 -7.94 -7.73 -2.19
C HIS A 120 -6.82 -7.79 -3.24
N GLY A 121 -5.65 -7.30 -2.83
CA GLY A 121 -4.41 -7.31 -3.60
C GLY A 121 -3.63 -8.61 -3.49
N GLU A 122 -2.32 -8.50 -3.31
CA GLU A 122 -1.40 -9.64 -3.22
C GLU A 122 -1.62 -10.52 -1.99
N ILE A 123 -2.49 -10.10 -1.05
CA ILE A 123 -2.90 -10.89 0.12
C ILE A 123 -3.44 -12.26 -0.29
N VAL A 124 -4.10 -12.33 -1.45
CA VAL A 124 -4.66 -13.59 -1.98
C VAL A 124 -3.58 -14.64 -2.23
N LEU A 125 -2.32 -14.22 -2.45
CA LEU A 125 -1.18 -15.11 -2.67
C LEU A 125 -0.57 -15.64 -1.36
N LYS A 126 -1.03 -15.16 -0.20
CA LYS A 126 -0.50 -15.61 1.10
C LYS A 126 -1.24 -16.86 1.56
N GLY A 127 -0.45 -17.89 1.92
CA GLY A 127 -0.95 -19.18 2.43
C GLY A 127 -1.48 -19.08 3.87
N ARG A 128 -0.79 -19.73 4.81
CA ARG A 128 -1.26 -19.90 6.21
C ARG A 128 -1.48 -18.60 6.98
N ASN A 129 -0.78 -17.52 6.65
CA ASN A 129 -0.84 -16.25 7.41
C ASN A 129 -1.91 -15.26 6.92
N ARG A 130 -2.76 -15.65 5.96
CA ARG A 130 -3.71 -14.75 5.30
C ARG A 130 -4.61 -13.96 6.25
N HIS A 131 -5.05 -14.59 7.34
CA HIS A 131 -5.92 -13.95 8.32
C HIS A 131 -5.30 -12.68 8.92
N ARG A 132 -4.03 -12.75 9.35
CA ARG A 132 -3.28 -11.59 9.88
C ARG A 132 -3.18 -10.44 8.87
N PHE A 133 -2.95 -10.76 7.59
CA PHE A 133 -2.93 -9.74 6.53
C PHE A 133 -4.30 -9.09 6.34
N THR A 134 -5.38 -9.89 6.38
CA THR A 134 -6.75 -9.38 6.24
C THR A 134 -7.13 -8.49 7.42
N GLU A 135 -6.78 -8.87 8.66
CA GLU A 135 -7.02 -8.04 9.84
C GLU A 135 -6.28 -6.71 9.75
N ARG A 136 -4.98 -6.72 9.44
CA ARG A 136 -4.19 -5.50 9.26
C ARG A 136 -4.76 -4.61 8.15
N LEU A 137 -5.25 -5.20 7.06
CA LEU A 137 -5.92 -4.45 5.98
C LEU A 137 -7.21 -3.77 6.48
N HIS A 138 -8.02 -4.47 7.28
CA HIS A 138 -9.22 -3.89 7.86
C HIS A 138 -8.92 -2.80 8.88
N ASP A 139 -7.86 -2.94 9.67
CA ASP A 139 -7.42 -1.87 10.58
C ASP A 139 -6.99 -0.62 9.82
N ASN A 140 -6.23 -0.79 8.74
CA ASN A 140 -5.85 0.33 7.87
C ASN A 140 -7.09 0.97 7.22
N LEU A 141 -8.07 0.17 6.81
CA LEU A 141 -9.35 0.68 6.30
C LEU A 141 -10.13 1.46 7.37
N ARG A 142 -10.25 0.93 8.59
CA ARG A 142 -10.91 1.63 9.71
C ARG A 142 -10.24 2.96 10.01
N ARG A 143 -8.90 3.01 10.02
CA ARG A 143 -8.14 4.26 10.20
C ARG A 143 -8.42 5.26 9.08
N ALA A 144 -8.40 4.83 7.82
CA ALA A 144 -8.69 5.70 6.68
C ALA A 144 -10.12 6.27 6.69
N LEU A 145 -11.05 5.56 7.34
CA LEU A 145 -12.45 5.95 7.51
C LEU A 145 -12.71 6.81 8.77
N ARG A 146 -11.70 7.11 9.59
CA ARG A 146 -11.89 8.04 10.71
C ARG A 146 -12.30 9.43 10.21
N GLY A 147 -13.21 10.08 10.95
CA GLY A 147 -13.67 11.43 10.65
C GLY A 147 -14.58 11.57 9.42
N VAL A 148 -15.07 10.48 8.82
CA VAL A 148 -16.00 10.56 7.67
C VAL A 148 -17.42 11.02 8.05
N GLY A 149 -17.75 11.03 9.34
CA GLY A 149 -19.09 11.33 9.87
C GLY A 149 -20.07 10.20 9.57
N GLY A 150 -20.77 9.70 10.60
CA GLY A 150 -21.70 8.57 10.47
C GLY A 150 -21.10 7.20 10.80
N SER A 151 -21.96 6.18 10.81
CA SER A 151 -21.58 4.80 11.14
C SER A 151 -21.00 4.09 9.92
N THR A 152 -19.99 3.24 10.09
CA THR A 152 -19.46 2.38 9.02
C THR A 152 -19.38 0.93 9.49
N TRP A 153 -19.55 -0.01 8.57
CA TRP A 153 -19.42 -1.44 8.82
C TRP A 153 -18.59 -2.10 7.71
N ILE A 154 -17.87 -3.16 8.10
CA ILE A 154 -16.97 -3.91 7.22
C ILE A 154 -17.41 -5.39 7.27
N LYS A 155 -17.79 -5.95 6.12
CA LYS A 155 -18.04 -7.39 5.95
C LYS A 155 -16.87 -8.01 5.19
N SER A 156 -16.28 -9.06 5.75
CA SER A 156 -15.18 -9.77 5.10
C SER A 156 -15.69 -10.99 4.34
N GLY A 157 -15.39 -11.06 3.05
CA GLY A 157 -15.36 -12.30 2.29
C GLY A 157 -13.91 -12.79 2.13
N GLN A 158 -13.73 -13.99 1.58
CA GLN A 158 -12.40 -14.52 1.27
C GLN A 158 -11.54 -13.54 0.44
N HIS A 159 -12.00 -13.03 -0.71
CA HIS A 159 -11.19 -12.18 -1.62
C HIS A 159 -11.75 -10.76 -1.83
N VAL A 160 -12.79 -10.41 -1.08
CA VAL A 160 -13.51 -9.15 -1.20
C VAL A 160 -13.87 -8.68 0.19
N THR A 161 -13.66 -7.40 0.46
CA THR A 161 -14.21 -6.71 1.62
C THR A 161 -15.38 -5.87 1.13
N VAL A 162 -16.51 -5.90 1.83
CA VAL A 162 -17.65 -5.05 1.56
C VAL A 162 -17.70 -3.98 2.64
N LEU A 163 -17.65 -2.72 2.22
CA LEU A 163 -17.74 -1.55 3.07
C LEU A 163 -19.10 -0.89 2.87
N GLY A 164 -19.78 -0.52 3.95
CA GLY A 164 -20.96 0.32 3.88
C GLY A 164 -21.18 1.07 5.18
N GLY A 165 -22.28 1.79 5.28
CA GLY A 165 -22.55 2.64 6.43
C GLY A 165 -23.55 3.74 6.11
N ASP A 166 -23.80 4.59 7.10
CA ASP A 166 -24.61 5.81 6.98
C ASP A 166 -23.74 6.97 6.51
N VAL A 167 -22.99 6.74 5.43
CA VAL A 167 -22.03 7.67 4.85
C VAL A 167 -22.23 7.68 3.34
N PRO A 168 -22.17 8.86 2.67
CA PRO A 168 -22.20 8.92 1.22
C PRO A 168 -21.19 7.97 0.56
N GLN A 169 -21.65 7.25 -0.46
CA GLN A 169 -20.88 6.18 -1.10
C GLN A 169 -19.58 6.69 -1.74
N ASP A 170 -19.62 7.89 -2.32
CA ASP A 170 -18.49 8.60 -2.91
C ASP A 170 -17.39 8.89 -1.88
N VAL A 171 -17.76 9.31 -0.66
CA VAL A 171 -16.82 9.51 0.45
C VAL A 171 -16.14 8.19 0.84
N LEU A 172 -16.90 7.09 0.91
CA LEU A 172 -16.34 5.76 1.19
C LEU A 172 -15.38 5.29 0.10
N VAL A 173 -15.72 5.52 -1.18
CA VAL A 173 -14.86 5.22 -2.33
C VAL A 173 -13.56 6.01 -2.23
N ASP A 174 -13.62 7.32 -1.99
CA ASP A 174 -12.45 8.18 -1.93
C ASP A 174 -11.48 7.81 -0.81
N ARG A 175 -12.00 7.44 0.37
CA ARG A 175 -11.17 6.93 1.47
C ARG A 175 -10.57 5.56 1.13
N ALA A 176 -11.37 4.64 0.62
CA ALA A 176 -10.91 3.29 0.31
C ALA A 176 -9.87 3.24 -0.82
N ARG A 177 -9.91 4.18 -1.78
CA ARG A 177 -8.93 4.30 -2.87
C ARG A 177 -7.51 4.61 -2.39
N ARG A 178 -7.34 5.08 -1.15
CA ARG A 178 -6.02 5.37 -0.56
C ARG A 178 -5.48 4.22 0.29
N VAL A 179 -6.27 3.18 0.52
CA VAL A 179 -5.87 2.05 1.36
C VAL A 179 -5.07 1.06 0.53
N ILE A 180 -3.76 1.00 0.79
CA ILE A 180 -2.86 0.01 0.19
C ILE A 180 -3.26 -1.40 0.64
N GLY A 181 -3.32 -2.32 -0.33
CA GLY A 181 -3.77 -3.70 -0.15
C GLY A 181 -5.05 -4.03 -0.91
N PHE A 182 -5.76 -3.05 -1.47
CA PHE A 182 -6.90 -3.26 -2.37
C PHE A 182 -6.53 -3.01 -3.84
N ASN A 183 -6.83 -3.96 -4.72
CA ASN A 183 -6.57 -3.86 -6.15
C ASN A 183 -7.64 -3.06 -6.90
N SER A 184 -8.90 -3.15 -6.46
CA SER A 184 -9.98 -2.32 -7.01
C SER A 184 -10.98 -1.92 -5.94
N VAL A 185 -11.55 -0.74 -6.15
CA VAL A 185 -12.59 -0.12 -5.34
C VAL A 185 -13.79 0.12 -6.24
N GLU A 186 -14.88 -0.59 -5.98
CA GLU A 186 -16.03 -0.69 -6.86
C GLU A 186 -17.28 -0.27 -6.10
N PRO A 187 -17.86 0.92 -6.36
CA PRO A 187 -19.17 1.26 -5.82
C PRO A 187 -20.19 0.24 -6.32
N ALA A 188 -21.04 -0.23 -5.41
CA ALA A 188 -21.99 -1.29 -5.66
C ALA A 188 -23.31 -1.07 -4.92
N VAL A 189 -24.35 -1.74 -5.38
CA VAL A 189 -25.61 -1.89 -4.66
C VAL A 189 -25.67 -3.31 -4.11
N ARG A 190 -25.94 -3.42 -2.81
CA ARG A 190 -26.23 -4.68 -2.14
C ARG A 190 -27.72 -4.98 -2.26
N VAL A 191 -28.06 -6.20 -2.60
CA VAL A 191 -29.44 -6.70 -2.71
C VAL A 191 -29.55 -8.12 -2.14
N PRO A 192 -30.78 -8.59 -1.80
CA PRO A 192 -31.00 -9.99 -1.49
C PRO A 192 -30.55 -10.91 -2.65
N THR A 193 -30.11 -12.13 -2.33
CA THR A 193 -29.74 -13.11 -3.35
C THR A 193 -30.99 -13.75 -3.96
N SER A 194 -31.66 -13.04 -4.86
CA SER A 194 -32.74 -13.56 -5.70
C SER A 194 -32.55 -13.15 -7.16
N VAL A 195 -33.13 -13.90 -8.09
CA VAL A 195 -33.11 -13.55 -9.52
C VAL A 195 -33.76 -12.19 -9.75
N THR A 196 -34.88 -11.92 -9.09
CA THR A 196 -35.67 -10.69 -9.23
C THR A 196 -34.87 -9.47 -8.76
N ASP A 197 -34.41 -9.48 -7.51
CA ASP A 197 -33.73 -8.32 -6.90
C ASP A 197 -32.44 -7.95 -7.65
N ILE A 198 -31.68 -8.96 -8.09
CA ILE A 198 -30.45 -8.73 -8.87
C ILE A 198 -30.78 -8.16 -10.25
N THR A 199 -31.87 -8.61 -10.86
CA THR A 199 -32.30 -8.11 -12.19
C THR A 199 -32.72 -6.66 -12.10
N GLU A 200 -33.53 -6.30 -11.11
CA GLU A 200 -33.98 -4.93 -10.88
C GLU A 200 -32.78 -3.99 -10.67
N ALA A 201 -31.84 -4.35 -9.80
CA ALA A 201 -30.64 -3.54 -9.57
C ALA A 201 -29.76 -3.41 -10.82
N ALA A 202 -29.63 -4.46 -11.64
CA ALA A 202 -28.87 -4.40 -12.89
C ALA A 202 -29.54 -3.50 -13.95
N VAL A 203 -30.87 -3.52 -14.03
CA VAL A 203 -31.65 -2.64 -14.92
C VAL A 203 -31.51 -1.18 -14.47
N GLU A 204 -31.70 -0.90 -13.18
CA GLU A 204 -31.57 0.45 -12.61
C GLU A 204 -30.17 1.02 -12.83
N ALA A 205 -29.13 0.22 -12.57
CA ALA A 205 -27.75 0.62 -12.81
C ALA A 205 -27.50 1.07 -14.26
N LEU A 206 -27.96 0.30 -15.24
CA LEU A 206 -27.76 0.65 -16.65
C LEU A 206 -28.67 1.81 -17.09
N ALA A 207 -29.88 1.90 -16.54
CA ALA A 207 -30.80 3.01 -16.80
C ALA A 207 -30.16 4.35 -16.40
N GLY A 208 -29.57 4.42 -15.20
CA GLY A 208 -28.87 5.61 -14.72
C GLY A 208 -27.71 6.00 -15.64
N VAL A 209 -26.85 5.05 -16.02
CA VAL A 209 -25.73 5.35 -16.93
C VAL A 209 -26.21 5.82 -18.31
N ARG A 210 -27.30 5.25 -18.82
CA ARG A 210 -27.83 5.61 -20.14
C ARG A 210 -28.49 6.99 -20.15
N ALA A 211 -29.10 7.41 -19.04
CA ALA A 211 -29.67 8.74 -18.91
C ALA A 211 -28.60 9.83 -19.15
N GLU A 212 -27.37 9.58 -18.71
CA GLU A 212 -26.23 10.47 -18.92
C GLU A 212 -25.53 10.25 -20.28
N ARG A 213 -25.44 9.00 -20.72
CA ARG A 213 -24.70 8.59 -21.93
C ARG A 213 -25.56 7.70 -22.83
N PRO A 214 -26.33 8.28 -23.76
CA PRO A 214 -27.10 7.51 -24.73
C PRO A 214 -26.19 6.68 -25.64
N GLY A 215 -26.64 5.48 -26.02
CA GLY A 215 -25.95 4.64 -27.00
C GLY A 215 -24.78 3.80 -26.47
N VAL A 216 -24.55 3.77 -25.15
CA VAL A 216 -23.52 2.92 -24.54
C VAL A 216 -23.74 1.43 -24.83
N THR A 217 -22.64 0.73 -25.06
CA THR A 217 -22.62 -0.74 -25.10
C THR A 217 -22.45 -1.31 -23.69
N PHE A 218 -23.03 -2.49 -23.45
CA PHE A 218 -22.87 -3.14 -22.15
C PHE A 218 -22.54 -4.63 -22.25
N ALA A 219 -22.02 -5.17 -21.15
CA ALA A 219 -21.93 -6.61 -20.93
C ALA A 219 -22.17 -6.93 -19.45
N VAL A 220 -22.77 -8.09 -19.21
CA VAL A 220 -22.98 -8.64 -17.87
C VAL A 220 -21.88 -9.66 -17.56
N ARG A 221 -21.33 -9.62 -16.34
CA ARG A 221 -20.38 -10.60 -15.83
C ARG A 221 -20.79 -11.08 -14.45
N VAL A 222 -20.93 -12.38 -14.27
CA VAL A 222 -21.43 -12.98 -13.02
C VAL A 222 -20.36 -13.85 -12.38
N LYS A 223 -19.96 -13.49 -11.15
CA LYS A 223 -19.10 -14.32 -10.30
C LYS A 223 -19.92 -14.94 -9.18
N ARG A 224 -19.93 -16.27 -9.13
CA ARG A 224 -20.66 -17.04 -8.11
C ARG A 224 -19.73 -17.60 -7.05
N ARG A 225 -19.85 -17.09 -5.82
CA ARG A 225 -19.40 -17.82 -4.63
C ARG A 225 -20.43 -18.89 -4.26
N ASN A 226 -21.71 -18.53 -4.25
CA ASN A 226 -22.76 -19.50 -3.96
C ASN A 226 -22.99 -20.45 -5.16
N LYS A 227 -22.53 -21.70 -5.01
CA LYS A 227 -22.71 -22.76 -6.02
C LYS A 227 -24.09 -23.42 -5.98
N SER A 228 -24.92 -23.16 -4.97
CA SER A 228 -26.31 -23.64 -4.92
C SER A 228 -27.30 -22.72 -5.65
N PHE A 229 -26.88 -21.55 -6.12
CA PHE A 229 -27.73 -20.64 -6.90
C PHE A 229 -28.25 -21.32 -8.18
N GLU A 230 -29.54 -21.11 -8.47
CA GLU A 230 -30.34 -21.86 -9.46
C GLU A 230 -29.76 -21.88 -10.88
N MET A 231 -29.07 -20.81 -11.28
CA MET A 231 -28.52 -20.66 -12.64
C MET A 231 -27.01 -20.52 -12.64
N THR A 232 -26.29 -21.26 -13.52
CA THR A 232 -24.83 -21.06 -13.73
C THR A 232 -24.51 -19.61 -14.11
N SER A 233 -23.26 -19.17 -13.87
CA SER A 233 -22.83 -17.81 -14.22
C SER A 233 -23.20 -17.44 -15.66
N SER A 234 -22.88 -18.30 -16.63
CA SER A 234 -23.16 -18.05 -18.05
C SER A 234 -24.65 -18.14 -18.42
N GLN A 235 -25.45 -18.93 -17.71
CA GLN A 235 -26.91 -18.89 -17.87
C GLN A 235 -27.47 -17.57 -17.34
N PHE A 236 -27.00 -17.13 -16.19
CA PHE A 236 -27.51 -15.91 -15.56
C PHE A 236 -27.05 -14.64 -16.28
N GLU A 237 -25.84 -14.61 -16.83
CA GLU A 237 -25.38 -13.53 -17.71
C GLU A 237 -26.29 -13.36 -18.93
N ARG A 238 -26.69 -14.46 -19.58
CA ARG A 238 -27.62 -14.45 -20.73
C ARG A 238 -29.01 -13.97 -20.31
N PHE A 239 -29.51 -14.48 -19.19
CA PHE A 239 -30.81 -14.08 -18.64
C PHE A 239 -30.85 -12.58 -18.32
N LEU A 240 -29.88 -12.09 -17.55
CA LEU A 240 -29.80 -10.67 -17.18
C LEU A 240 -29.64 -9.78 -18.42
N GLY A 241 -28.79 -10.17 -19.37
CA GLY A 241 -28.63 -9.44 -20.63
C GLY A 241 -29.94 -9.30 -21.43
N ALA A 242 -30.75 -10.36 -21.47
CA ALA A 242 -32.07 -10.32 -22.10
C ALA A 242 -33.05 -9.41 -21.35
N ARG A 243 -33.15 -9.56 -20.02
CA ARG A 243 -34.05 -8.76 -19.18
C ARG A 243 -33.71 -7.26 -19.21
N VAL A 244 -32.42 -6.92 -19.23
CA VAL A 244 -31.97 -5.53 -19.35
C VAL A 244 -32.38 -4.92 -20.68
N ARG A 245 -32.26 -5.66 -21.79
CA ARG A 245 -32.72 -5.20 -23.11
C ARG A 245 -34.24 -5.11 -23.21
N GLU A 246 -34.96 -6.00 -22.56
CA GLU A 246 -36.43 -5.95 -22.52
C GLU A 246 -36.92 -4.72 -21.75
N ALA A 247 -36.33 -4.43 -20.60
CA ALA A 247 -36.73 -3.31 -19.75
C ALA A 247 -36.33 -1.94 -20.32
N LEU A 248 -35.15 -1.84 -20.94
CA LEU A 248 -34.62 -0.56 -21.42
C LEU A 248 -34.79 -0.35 -22.93
N GLY A 249 -35.17 -1.37 -23.70
CA GLY A 249 -35.20 -1.32 -25.17
C GLY A 249 -33.83 -1.63 -25.81
N PRO A 250 -33.59 -1.25 -27.08
CA PRO A 250 -32.42 -1.70 -27.83
C PRO A 250 -31.12 -1.07 -27.30
N VAL A 251 -30.47 -1.75 -26.35
CA VAL A 251 -29.11 -1.44 -25.90
C VAL A 251 -28.12 -2.43 -26.54
N PRO A 252 -27.07 -1.96 -27.23
CA PRO A 252 -26.10 -2.83 -27.88
C PRO A 252 -25.24 -3.60 -26.86
N VAL A 253 -25.02 -4.89 -27.11
CA VAL A 253 -24.19 -5.76 -26.26
C VAL A 253 -22.81 -5.91 -26.90
N ASN A 254 -21.75 -5.63 -26.14
CA ASN A 254 -20.37 -5.85 -26.56
C ASN A 254 -19.63 -6.69 -25.52
N LEU A 255 -19.41 -7.98 -25.82
CA LEU A 255 -18.79 -8.90 -24.86
C LEU A 255 -17.26 -8.73 -24.74
N SER A 256 -16.62 -8.08 -25.71
CA SER A 256 -15.16 -7.91 -25.76
C SER A 256 -14.73 -6.61 -25.07
N HIS A 257 -15.29 -5.49 -25.52
CA HIS A 257 -14.94 -4.14 -25.05
C HIS A 257 -16.20 -3.32 -24.75
N PRO A 258 -16.96 -3.68 -23.69
CA PRO A 258 -18.15 -2.92 -23.32
C PRO A 258 -17.77 -1.55 -22.76
N ASP A 259 -18.58 -0.53 -23.06
CA ASP A 259 -18.51 0.77 -22.39
C ASP A 259 -18.91 0.65 -20.92
N VAL A 260 -19.87 -0.23 -20.62
CA VAL A 260 -20.36 -0.51 -19.27
C VAL A 260 -20.31 -2.01 -18.99
N ARG A 261 -19.57 -2.41 -17.96
CA ARG A 261 -19.55 -3.79 -17.48
C ARG A 261 -20.32 -3.90 -16.17
N ILE A 262 -21.53 -4.47 -16.23
CA ILE A 262 -22.31 -4.79 -15.04
C ILE A 262 -21.74 -6.07 -14.44
N SER A 263 -21.12 -5.95 -13.27
CA SER A 263 -20.50 -7.03 -12.52
C SER A 263 -21.42 -7.44 -11.37
N ILE A 264 -21.79 -8.71 -11.32
CA ILE A 264 -22.59 -9.29 -10.24
C ILE A 264 -21.74 -10.27 -9.45
N GLU A 265 -21.65 -10.08 -8.14
CA GLU A 265 -21.11 -11.07 -7.20
C GLU A 265 -22.25 -11.69 -6.39
N ILE A 266 -22.46 -12.99 -6.60
CA ILE A 266 -23.50 -13.77 -5.91
C ILE A 266 -22.88 -14.49 -4.71
N ASP A 267 -23.24 -14.04 -3.50
CA ASP A 267 -22.94 -14.73 -2.25
C ASP A 267 -24.17 -15.50 -1.73
N HIS A 268 -24.11 -16.08 -0.52
CA HIS A 268 -25.17 -16.94 0.01
C HIS A 268 -26.43 -16.19 0.46
N LYS A 269 -26.27 -15.00 1.03
CA LYS A 269 -27.39 -14.21 1.59
C LYS A 269 -27.65 -12.93 0.80
N GLU A 270 -26.58 -12.29 0.35
CA GLU A 270 -26.61 -10.99 -0.32
C GLU A 270 -25.81 -11.10 -1.61
N SER A 271 -26.26 -10.38 -2.63
CA SER A 271 -25.57 -10.21 -3.90
C SER A 271 -25.21 -8.75 -4.10
N TYR A 272 -24.18 -8.51 -4.90
CA TYR A 272 -23.66 -7.16 -5.12
C TYR A 272 -23.58 -6.86 -6.61
N VAL A 273 -24.12 -5.72 -7.02
CA VAL A 273 -24.14 -5.24 -8.40
C VAL A 273 -23.27 -3.99 -8.50
N SER A 274 -22.21 -4.02 -9.31
CA SER A 274 -21.32 -2.87 -9.57
C SER A 274 -21.15 -2.66 -11.08
N TRP A 275 -20.93 -1.41 -11.50
CA TRP A 275 -20.71 -1.07 -12.91
C TRP A 275 -19.60 -0.04 -13.13
N VAL A 276 -19.02 0.46 -12.04
CA VAL A 276 -17.83 1.31 -12.04
C VAL A 276 -16.71 0.59 -11.30
N ARG A 277 -15.49 0.68 -11.83
CA ARG A 277 -14.31 0.07 -11.23
C ARG A 277 -13.19 1.08 -11.15
N HIS A 278 -12.88 1.53 -9.94
CA HIS A 278 -11.70 2.34 -9.68
C HIS A 278 -10.51 1.43 -9.38
N GLN A 279 -9.36 1.77 -9.95
CA GLN A 279 -8.10 1.10 -9.62
C GLN A 279 -7.70 1.47 -8.20
N GLY A 280 -7.39 0.46 -7.38
CA GLY A 280 -6.82 0.64 -6.05
C GLY A 280 -5.28 0.55 -6.08
N PRO A 281 -4.60 0.91 -4.98
CA PRO A 281 -3.14 0.90 -4.91
C PRO A 281 -2.51 -0.50 -5.03
N GLY A 282 -3.29 -1.56 -4.77
CA GLY A 282 -2.82 -2.93 -4.70
C GLY A 282 -1.75 -3.12 -3.61
N GLY A 283 -0.86 -4.10 -3.79
CA GLY A 283 0.23 -4.37 -2.85
C GLY A 283 -0.20 -5.11 -1.59
N LEU A 284 0.59 -4.93 -0.52
CA LEU A 284 0.40 -5.55 0.79
C LEU A 284 -0.07 -4.51 1.82
N PRO A 285 -0.89 -4.90 2.81
CA PRO A 285 -1.31 -4.03 3.90
C PRO A 285 -0.12 -3.38 4.59
N VAL A 286 -0.15 -2.05 4.74
CA VAL A 286 0.90 -1.32 5.47
C VAL A 286 1.01 -1.84 6.90
N GLY A 287 2.25 -2.05 7.37
CA GLY A 287 2.57 -2.63 8.67
C GLY A 287 2.56 -4.16 8.70
N SER A 288 2.48 -4.84 7.55
CA SER A 288 2.57 -6.30 7.46
C SER A 288 3.99 -6.82 7.20
N SER A 289 4.93 -5.93 6.84
CA SER A 289 6.31 -6.27 6.50
C SER A 289 7.34 -5.54 7.37
N GLY A 290 6.95 -5.09 8.57
CA GLY A 290 7.82 -4.35 9.48
C GLY A 290 7.81 -2.84 9.28
N ARG A 291 8.82 -2.18 9.85
CA ARG A 291 8.95 -0.72 9.87
C ARG A 291 10.22 -0.24 9.17
N ALA A 292 10.14 0.91 8.52
CA ALA A 292 11.28 1.51 7.85
C ALA A 292 11.37 3.02 8.12
N LEU A 293 12.60 3.54 8.08
CA LEU A 293 12.85 4.98 8.12
C LEU A 293 13.22 5.47 6.71
N VAL A 294 12.40 6.37 6.18
CA VAL A 294 12.59 6.93 4.83
C VAL A 294 13.44 8.19 4.90
N LEU A 295 14.53 8.25 4.14
CA LEU A 295 15.29 9.49 3.94
C LEU A 295 14.52 10.37 2.94
N LEU A 296 13.68 11.26 3.48
CA LEU A 296 12.79 12.12 2.72
C LEU A 296 13.49 13.44 2.35
N SER A 297 13.61 13.68 1.06
CA SER A 297 14.09 14.93 0.46
C SER A 297 12.93 15.72 -0.15
N GLY A 298 13.17 16.97 -0.54
CA GLY A 298 12.17 17.78 -1.26
C GLY A 298 11.98 17.39 -2.73
N GLY A 299 12.68 16.38 -3.24
CA GLY A 299 12.56 15.94 -4.65
C GLY A 299 11.38 14.99 -4.89
N TYR A 300 11.19 14.58 -6.15
CA TYR A 300 10.16 13.60 -6.54
C TYR A 300 10.47 12.18 -6.05
N ASP A 301 11.76 11.83 -6.00
CA ASP A 301 12.21 10.45 -5.92
C ASP A 301 11.94 9.83 -4.55
N SER A 302 12.25 10.54 -3.46
CA SER A 302 12.10 9.96 -2.10
C SER A 302 10.64 9.78 -1.65
N PRO A 303 9.67 10.66 -1.96
CA PRO A 303 8.26 10.37 -1.73
C PRO A 303 7.75 9.16 -2.51
N VAL A 304 8.17 9.02 -3.77
CA VAL A 304 7.78 7.89 -4.61
C VAL A 304 8.38 6.58 -4.08
N ALA A 305 9.63 6.60 -3.65
CA ALA A 305 10.27 5.47 -2.99
C ALA A 305 9.54 5.08 -1.69
N ALA A 306 9.15 6.05 -0.87
CA ALA A 306 8.37 5.84 0.34
C ALA A 306 7.04 5.13 0.04
N TYR A 307 6.27 5.64 -0.93
CA TYR A 307 5.01 5.04 -1.35
C TYR A 307 5.21 3.60 -1.86
N ARG A 308 6.25 3.35 -2.65
CA ARG A 308 6.57 2.01 -3.15
C ARG A 308 6.98 1.04 -2.04
N ALA A 309 7.70 1.52 -1.02
CA ALA A 309 7.99 0.76 0.19
C ALA A 309 6.70 0.42 0.96
N MET A 310 5.79 1.39 1.14
CA MET A 310 4.48 1.15 1.76
C MET A 310 3.66 0.11 1.01
N ARG A 311 3.69 0.11 -0.33
CA ARG A 311 3.03 -0.91 -1.17
C ARG A 311 3.55 -2.33 -0.96
N ARG A 312 4.76 -2.49 -0.40
CA ARG A 312 5.30 -3.78 0.04
C ARG A 312 5.00 -4.10 1.51
N GLY A 313 4.15 -3.32 2.15
CA GLY A 313 3.66 -3.55 3.51
C GLY A 313 4.51 -2.92 4.60
N LEU A 314 5.48 -2.07 4.27
CA LEU A 314 6.28 -1.34 5.26
C LEU A 314 5.50 -0.17 5.86
N ARG A 315 5.51 -0.02 7.19
CA ARG A 315 5.11 1.24 7.83
C ARG A 315 6.32 2.17 7.87
N CYS A 316 6.15 3.40 7.40
CA CYS A 316 7.26 4.33 7.25
C CYS A 316 7.15 5.51 8.23
N ASP A 317 8.20 5.71 9.02
CA ASP A 317 8.54 7.03 9.57
C ASP A 317 9.49 7.73 8.58
N PHE A 318 9.66 9.05 8.71
CA PHE A 318 10.45 9.87 7.79
C PHE A 318 11.59 10.58 8.52
N VAL A 319 12.74 10.73 7.87
CA VAL A 319 13.82 11.63 8.31
C VAL A 319 14.15 12.60 7.19
N HIS A 320 14.19 13.88 7.51
CA HIS A 320 14.60 14.96 6.63
C HIS A 320 15.82 15.68 7.20
N PHE A 321 16.84 15.88 6.37
CA PHE A 321 18.04 16.62 6.76
C PHE A 321 17.99 18.04 6.16
N THR A 322 18.11 19.05 7.02
CA THR A 322 18.11 20.46 6.60
C THR A 322 19.53 21.02 6.62
N GLY A 323 19.77 22.09 5.85
CA GLY A 323 21.03 22.82 5.88
C GLY A 323 21.11 23.87 7.00
N ALA A 324 20.18 23.87 7.96
CA ALA A 324 20.15 24.83 9.06
C ALA A 324 21.48 24.80 9.85
N PRO A 325 21.99 25.97 10.30
CA PRO A 325 21.38 27.31 10.21
C PRO A 325 21.66 28.06 8.89
N TYR A 326 22.28 27.42 7.90
CA TYR A 326 22.71 28.08 6.66
C TYR A 326 21.65 28.12 5.55
N THR A 327 20.57 27.35 5.70
CA THR A 327 19.42 27.37 4.79
C THR A 327 18.17 27.84 5.52
N ASN A 328 17.20 28.36 4.76
CA ASN A 328 15.89 28.71 5.28
C ASN A 328 15.03 27.47 5.63
N ALA A 329 13.87 27.68 6.25
CA ALA A 329 12.95 26.63 6.68
C ALA A 329 12.08 26.03 5.56
N ALA A 330 12.18 26.50 4.31
CA ALA A 330 11.32 26.05 3.22
C ALA A 330 11.46 24.54 2.93
N SER A 331 12.68 24.00 3.01
CA SER A 331 12.94 22.56 2.83
C SER A 331 12.20 21.71 3.88
N MET A 332 12.19 22.17 5.14
CA MET A 332 11.46 21.54 6.24
C MET A 332 9.94 21.56 6.01
N TYR A 333 9.36 22.70 5.62
CA TYR A 333 7.93 22.79 5.30
C TYR A 333 7.53 21.91 4.12
N LYS A 334 8.40 21.81 3.12
CA LYS A 334 8.20 20.94 1.96
C LYS A 334 8.23 19.47 2.36
N ALA A 335 9.20 19.05 3.19
CA ALA A 335 9.26 17.71 3.75
C ALA A 335 8.02 17.38 4.60
N TYR A 336 7.54 18.32 5.42
CA TYR A 336 6.29 18.18 6.18
C TYR A 336 5.08 17.95 5.27
N ALA A 337 4.94 18.76 4.22
CA ALA A 337 3.85 18.62 3.27
C ALA A 337 3.88 17.28 2.53
N LEU A 338 5.07 16.81 2.12
CA LEU A 338 5.26 15.49 1.51
C LEU A 338 4.90 14.36 2.46
N ALA A 339 5.40 14.40 3.70
CA ALA A 339 5.08 13.39 4.72
C ALA A 339 3.58 13.36 5.05
N ARG A 340 2.92 14.53 5.10
CA ARG A 340 1.46 14.63 5.28
C ARG A 340 0.69 13.97 4.15
N GLU A 341 1.10 14.17 2.89
CA GLU A 341 0.43 13.52 1.76
C GLU A 341 0.64 12.00 1.78
N LEU A 342 1.86 11.55 2.08
CA LEU A 342 2.18 10.13 2.20
C LEU A 342 1.44 9.44 3.36
N ASN A 343 1.24 10.14 4.49
CA ASN A 343 0.46 9.64 5.62
C ASN A 343 -1.02 9.39 5.30
N ARG A 344 -1.52 9.80 4.13
CA ARG A 344 -2.87 9.42 3.68
C ARG A 344 -2.97 7.95 3.24
N TYR A 345 -1.84 7.28 3.02
CA TYR A 345 -1.76 5.89 2.55
C TYR A 345 -1.39 4.88 3.65
N GLN A 346 -1.08 5.35 4.86
CA GLN A 346 -0.63 4.54 5.99
C GLN A 346 -1.18 5.08 7.32
N PRO A 347 -1.08 4.33 8.43
CA PRO A 347 -1.18 4.95 9.75
C PRO A 347 -0.16 6.07 9.90
N ALA A 348 -0.49 7.13 10.65
CA ALA A 348 0.36 8.31 10.78
C ALA A 348 1.80 7.92 11.17
N GLY A 349 2.75 8.33 10.32
CA GLY A 349 4.18 8.23 10.54
C GLY A 349 4.76 9.57 10.94
N ARG A 350 5.79 9.57 11.77
CA ARG A 350 6.43 10.79 12.27
C ARG A 350 7.45 11.31 11.27
N LEU A 351 7.68 12.62 11.27
CA LEU A 351 8.76 13.26 10.54
C LEU A 351 9.84 13.74 11.52
N HIS A 352 11.02 13.16 11.41
CA HIS A 352 12.21 13.57 12.15
C HIS A 352 13.01 14.56 11.31
N VAL A 353 13.34 15.72 11.86
CA VAL A 353 14.12 16.75 11.19
C VAL A 353 15.45 16.94 11.89
N ILE A 354 16.53 16.85 11.11
CA ILE A 354 17.91 16.91 11.61
C ILE A 354 18.65 18.05 10.90
N ALA A 355 19.18 19.00 11.67
CA ALA A 355 19.98 20.10 11.12
C ALA A 355 21.42 19.64 10.85
N LEU A 356 21.79 19.53 9.57
CA LEU A 356 23.09 19.01 9.15
C LEU A 356 24.10 20.11 8.81
N GLY A 357 23.70 21.38 8.75
CA GLY A 357 24.51 22.47 8.21
C GLY A 357 25.91 22.56 8.83
N GLN A 358 26.00 22.55 10.16
CA GLN A 358 27.29 22.60 10.87
C GLN A 358 28.16 21.37 10.57
N ALA A 359 27.56 20.18 10.53
CA ALA A 359 28.26 18.95 10.20
C ALA A 359 28.80 18.97 8.75
N GLN A 360 28.06 19.55 7.80
CA GLN A 360 28.53 19.74 6.42
C GLN A 360 29.74 20.66 6.36
N LYS A 361 29.75 21.74 7.15
CA LYS A 361 30.89 22.65 7.25
C LYS A 361 32.10 21.95 7.86
N GLN A 362 31.91 21.14 8.90
CA GLN A 362 32.99 20.34 9.50
C GLN A 362 33.58 19.35 8.49
N LEU A 363 32.76 18.66 7.69
CA LEU A 363 33.22 17.80 6.59
C LEU A 363 34.07 18.58 5.57
N ALA A 364 33.68 19.81 5.24
CA ALA A 364 34.44 20.65 4.32
C ALA A 364 35.80 21.07 4.91
N ILE A 365 35.83 21.48 6.19
CA ILE A 365 37.05 21.83 6.94
C ILE A 365 37.98 20.62 7.09
N ALA A 366 37.41 19.44 7.33
CA ALA A 366 38.12 18.16 7.34
C ALA A 366 38.60 17.74 5.95
N GLY A 367 38.54 18.59 4.93
CA GLY A 367 39.16 18.36 3.63
C GLY A 367 38.47 17.29 2.80
N ALA A 368 37.14 17.15 2.87
CA ALA A 368 36.41 16.22 2.02
C ALA A 368 36.51 16.58 0.53
N GLY A 369 36.59 17.87 0.18
CA GLY A 369 36.81 18.32 -1.20
C GLY A 369 35.83 17.68 -2.19
N ARG A 370 36.34 16.94 -3.17
CA ARG A 370 35.52 16.24 -4.19
C ARG A 370 34.64 15.11 -3.62
N LEU A 371 34.94 14.64 -2.41
CA LEU A 371 34.19 13.60 -1.69
C LEU A 371 33.03 14.15 -0.87
N GLN A 372 32.91 15.48 -0.74
CA GLN A 372 31.95 16.15 0.14
C GLN A 372 30.53 15.56 0.07
N VAL A 373 30.00 15.37 -1.15
CA VAL A 373 28.64 14.84 -1.34
C VAL A 373 28.50 13.39 -0.85
N VAL A 374 29.51 12.55 -1.11
CA VAL A 374 29.49 11.14 -0.70
C VAL A 374 29.71 11.02 0.82
N ALA A 375 30.64 11.81 1.38
CA ALA A 375 30.90 11.85 2.82
C ALA A 375 29.68 12.37 3.60
N GLN A 376 29.00 13.40 3.09
CA GLN A 376 27.74 13.87 3.66
C GLN A 376 26.67 12.77 3.64
N ARG A 377 26.48 12.09 2.51
CA ARG A 377 25.48 11.00 2.41
C ARG A 377 25.79 9.84 3.35
N ARG A 378 27.07 9.50 3.55
CA ARG A 378 27.50 8.52 4.55
C ARG A 378 27.12 8.95 5.96
N LEU A 379 27.37 10.21 6.32
CA LEU A 379 26.95 10.76 7.62
C LEU A 379 25.42 10.69 7.80
N MET A 380 24.65 11.11 6.79
CA MET A 380 23.18 11.03 6.82
C MET A 380 22.70 9.59 7.03
N VAL A 381 23.30 8.61 6.35
CA VAL A 381 22.95 7.20 6.49
C VAL A 381 23.33 6.62 7.85
N ARG A 382 24.47 7.02 8.43
CA ARG A 382 24.87 6.63 9.80
C ARG A 382 23.86 7.15 10.83
N VAL A 383 23.58 8.45 10.78
CA VAL A 383 22.63 9.11 11.68
C VAL A 383 21.22 8.51 11.51
N ALA A 384 20.78 8.29 10.27
CA ALA A 384 19.51 7.66 9.99
C ALA A 384 19.45 6.21 10.52
N SER A 385 20.52 5.43 10.39
CA SER A 385 20.57 4.05 10.92
C SER A 385 20.47 4.04 12.45
N ALA A 386 21.19 4.94 13.13
CA ALA A 386 21.11 5.09 14.58
C ALA A 386 19.71 5.53 15.04
N LEU A 387 19.11 6.50 14.35
CA LEU A 387 17.73 6.95 14.62
C LEU A 387 16.72 5.81 14.37
N ALA A 388 16.88 5.06 13.28
CA ALA A 388 16.04 3.92 12.95
C ALA A 388 16.05 2.88 14.07
N GLY A 389 17.22 2.59 14.66
CA GLY A 389 17.32 1.74 15.85
C GLY A 389 16.50 2.25 17.04
N ARG A 390 16.52 3.57 17.33
CA ARG A 390 15.73 4.17 18.42
C ARG A 390 14.22 4.07 18.22
N ILE A 391 13.76 4.01 16.96
CA ILE A 391 12.34 3.88 16.63
C ILE A 391 11.95 2.46 16.23
N ALA A 392 12.83 1.46 16.40
CA ALA A 392 12.60 0.07 16.00
C ALA A 392 12.21 -0.09 14.51
N ALA A 393 12.86 0.68 13.63
CA ALA A 393 12.80 0.46 12.19
C ALA A 393 13.90 -0.54 11.76
N GLU A 394 13.54 -1.44 10.85
CA GLU A 394 14.37 -2.57 10.43
C GLU A 394 15.12 -2.30 9.11
N ALA A 395 14.79 -1.20 8.43
CA ALA A 395 15.39 -0.81 7.17
C ALA A 395 15.39 0.71 6.97
N LEU A 396 16.31 1.18 6.13
CA LEU A 396 16.27 2.52 5.55
C LEU A 396 15.67 2.45 4.14
N VAL A 397 14.98 3.51 3.72
CA VAL A 397 14.49 3.65 2.34
C VAL A 397 15.03 4.93 1.73
N THR A 398 15.62 4.84 0.53
CA THR A 398 16.09 6.02 -0.22
C THR A 398 15.44 6.09 -1.60
N GLY A 399 15.34 7.31 -2.13
CA GLY A 399 14.91 7.58 -3.50
C GLY A 399 16.04 7.51 -4.53
N ASP A 400 17.07 6.67 -4.31
CA ASP A 400 18.18 6.60 -5.26
C ASP A 400 17.78 5.86 -6.55
N SER A 401 18.14 6.44 -7.70
CA SER A 401 18.08 5.80 -9.03
C SER A 401 19.48 5.70 -9.64
N LEU A 402 19.82 4.56 -10.23
CA LEU A 402 21.18 4.29 -10.71
C LEU A 402 21.54 5.19 -11.89
N GLY A 403 22.65 5.92 -11.78
CA GLY A 403 23.18 6.74 -12.88
C GLY A 403 22.47 8.08 -13.11
N GLN A 404 21.51 8.46 -12.26
CA GLN A 404 20.81 9.74 -12.40
C GLN A 404 21.68 10.95 -11.99
N VAL A 405 22.48 10.81 -10.93
CA VAL A 405 23.44 11.83 -10.46
C VAL A 405 24.79 11.21 -10.10
N ALA A 406 25.83 12.04 -10.03
CA ALA A 406 27.19 11.59 -9.71
C ALA A 406 27.30 10.80 -8.39
N SER A 407 26.50 11.13 -7.38
CA SER A 407 26.47 10.43 -6.09
C SER A 407 25.74 9.07 -6.14
N GLN A 408 25.10 8.73 -7.26
CA GLN A 408 24.32 7.51 -7.47
C GLN A 408 24.94 6.61 -8.55
N THR A 409 26.26 6.66 -8.72
CA THR A 409 26.99 5.59 -9.42
C THR A 409 27.08 4.35 -8.53
N LEU A 410 27.24 3.17 -9.12
CA LEU A 410 27.35 1.92 -8.35
C LEU A 410 28.46 1.98 -7.29
N ALA A 411 29.60 2.60 -7.62
CA ALA A 411 30.70 2.76 -6.68
C ALA A 411 30.35 3.67 -5.50
N ASN A 412 29.66 4.78 -5.75
CA ASN A 412 29.25 5.70 -4.69
C ASN A 412 28.09 5.14 -3.86
N LEU A 413 27.18 4.35 -4.46
CA LEU A 413 26.14 3.63 -3.71
C LEU A 413 26.77 2.61 -2.76
N ALA A 414 27.72 1.79 -3.23
CA ALA A 414 28.47 0.87 -2.38
C ALA A 414 29.23 1.59 -1.25
N ALA A 415 29.81 2.75 -1.56
CA ALA A 415 30.47 3.58 -0.56
C ALA A 415 29.50 4.15 0.47
N VAL A 416 28.25 4.47 0.11
CA VAL A 416 27.23 4.93 1.07
C VAL A 416 26.68 3.77 1.89
N ASP A 417 26.46 2.60 1.27
CA ASP A 417 25.92 1.40 1.93
C ASP A 417 26.83 0.88 3.05
N GLU A 418 28.15 0.98 2.88
CA GLU A 418 29.10 0.60 3.93
C GLU A 418 28.91 1.40 5.24
N ALA A 419 28.30 2.58 5.17
CA ALA A 419 28.03 3.41 6.34
C ALA A 419 26.72 3.03 7.06
N ALA A 420 25.87 2.19 6.45
CA ALA A 420 24.60 1.76 7.03
C ALA A 420 24.79 0.55 7.96
N THR A 421 24.07 0.51 9.08
CA THR A 421 23.97 -0.70 9.93
C THR A 421 22.69 -1.48 9.68
N LEU A 422 21.76 -0.92 8.90
CA LEU A 422 20.51 -1.53 8.48
C LEU A 422 20.47 -1.68 6.95
N PRO A 423 19.66 -2.61 6.40
CA PRO A 423 19.42 -2.71 4.97
C PRO A 423 18.92 -1.38 4.37
N VAL A 424 19.53 -0.95 3.26
CA VAL A 424 19.11 0.24 2.50
C VAL A 424 18.30 -0.19 1.28
N LEU A 425 16.99 0.03 1.34
CA LEU A 425 16.06 -0.31 0.27
C LEU A 425 15.98 0.83 -0.75
N ARG A 426 16.11 0.48 -2.04
CA ARG A 426 16.07 1.42 -3.17
C ARG A 426 15.01 1.03 -4.19
N PRO A 427 13.72 1.34 -3.94
CA PRO A 427 12.63 0.94 -4.83
C PRO A 427 12.76 1.45 -6.27
N LEU A 428 13.53 2.53 -6.49
CA LEU A 428 13.65 3.24 -7.77
C LEU A 428 14.97 2.99 -8.50
N ILE A 429 15.78 2.02 -8.04
CA ILE A 429 17.16 1.84 -8.54
C ILE A 429 17.25 1.68 -10.06
N GLY A 430 16.24 1.09 -10.70
CA GLY A 430 16.19 0.87 -12.15
C GLY A 430 15.15 1.70 -12.89
N TRP A 431 14.61 2.75 -12.27
CA TRP A 431 13.56 3.59 -12.86
C TRP A 431 14.12 4.79 -13.60
N GLU A 432 13.48 5.14 -14.71
CA GLU A 432 13.70 6.41 -15.39
C GLU A 432 13.01 7.57 -14.65
N LYS A 433 13.55 8.77 -14.84
CA LYS A 433 13.03 9.99 -14.20
C LYS A 433 11.57 10.26 -14.55
N GLN A 434 11.16 9.98 -15.80
CA GLN A 434 9.78 10.23 -16.23
C GLN A 434 8.80 9.29 -15.51
N GLU A 435 9.17 8.02 -15.32
CA GLU A 435 8.35 7.06 -14.56
C GLU A 435 8.16 7.51 -13.10
N ILE A 436 9.21 8.07 -12.49
CA ILE A 436 9.14 8.64 -11.13
C ILE A 436 8.20 9.84 -11.09
N ILE A 437 8.27 10.76 -12.05
CA ILE A 437 7.41 11.94 -12.11
C ILE A 437 5.94 11.54 -12.31
N ASP A 438 5.66 10.58 -13.19
CA ASP A 438 4.29 10.13 -13.45
C ASP A 438 3.69 9.45 -12.21
N GLU A 439 4.49 8.68 -11.47
CA GLU A 439 4.06 8.13 -10.18
C GLU A 439 3.84 9.26 -9.15
N ALA A 440 4.76 10.24 -9.04
CA ALA A 440 4.63 11.38 -8.13
C ALA A 440 3.34 12.18 -8.39
N ARG A 441 2.95 12.32 -9.66
CA ARG A 441 1.67 12.93 -10.05
C ARG A 441 0.50 12.09 -9.59
N SER A 442 0.56 10.78 -9.78
CA SER A 442 -0.52 9.85 -9.40
C SER A 442 -0.80 9.82 -7.90
N ILE A 443 0.23 10.06 -7.07
CA ILE A 443 0.13 10.08 -5.60
C ILE A 443 0.03 11.50 -5.02
N GLY A 444 -0.05 12.53 -5.86
CA GLY A 444 -0.22 13.92 -5.42
C GLY A 444 1.02 14.61 -4.84
N THR A 445 2.21 14.03 -4.97
CA THR A 445 3.46 14.61 -4.42
C THR A 445 4.21 15.50 -5.42
N GLU A 446 3.87 15.44 -6.71
CA GLU A 446 4.50 16.25 -7.78
C GLU A 446 4.46 17.75 -7.46
N GLN A 447 3.26 18.28 -7.16
CA GLN A 447 3.05 19.72 -6.95
C GLN A 447 3.86 20.26 -5.77
N ILE A 448 4.04 19.46 -4.73
CA ILE A 448 4.85 19.82 -3.56
C ILE A 448 6.34 19.73 -3.92
N SER A 449 6.75 18.70 -4.65
CA SER A 449 8.15 18.45 -5.04
C SER A 449 8.71 19.52 -5.99
N VAL A 450 7.86 20.13 -6.82
CA VAL A 450 8.22 21.23 -7.74
C VAL A 450 8.61 22.51 -6.99
N LEU A 451 8.08 22.74 -5.77
CA LEU A 451 8.27 23.99 -5.05
C LEU A 451 9.76 24.29 -4.85
N PRO A 452 10.19 25.56 -5.01
CA PRO A 452 11.58 25.94 -4.83
C PRO A 452 11.99 25.74 -3.37
N ASP A 453 13.17 25.15 -3.15
CA ASP A 453 13.79 24.97 -1.85
C ASP A 453 15.31 25.11 -1.93
N GLU A 454 15.92 25.34 -0.77
CA GLU A 454 17.37 25.29 -0.60
C GLU A 454 17.77 23.87 -0.20
N ASP A 455 18.19 23.07 -1.18
CA ASP A 455 18.64 21.70 -0.96
C ASP A 455 19.93 21.69 -0.12
N CYS A 456 19.85 21.04 1.05
CA CYS A 456 20.98 20.82 1.94
C CYS A 456 22.20 20.25 1.20
N CYS A 457 22.01 19.32 0.26
CA CYS A 457 23.12 18.69 -0.47
C CYS A 457 23.85 19.63 -1.45
N LYS A 458 23.24 20.78 -1.80
CA LYS A 458 23.85 21.76 -2.72
C LYS A 458 24.64 22.85 -2.01
N LEU A 459 24.31 23.14 -0.75
CA LEU A 459 24.87 24.26 0.02
C LEU A 459 26.41 24.31 0.01
N LEU A 460 27.07 23.15 0.13
CA LEU A 460 28.53 23.03 0.12
C LEU A 460 29.03 22.06 -0.95
N ALA A 461 28.27 21.88 -2.04
CA ALA A 461 28.68 20.99 -3.11
C ALA A 461 29.93 21.53 -3.84
N PRO A 462 30.98 20.72 -4.05
CA PRO A 462 32.18 21.14 -4.75
C PRO A 462 31.89 21.33 -6.25
N PRO A 463 32.66 22.18 -6.97
CA PRO A 463 32.49 22.37 -8.42
C PRO A 463 32.67 21.08 -9.24
N ARG A 464 33.43 20.12 -8.72
CA ARG A 464 33.62 18.80 -9.32
C ARG A 464 33.34 17.73 -8.26
N VAL A 465 32.31 16.94 -8.51
CA VAL A 465 31.91 15.80 -7.67
C VAL A 465 32.56 14.51 -8.17
N THR A 466 32.93 13.61 -7.27
CA THR A 466 33.51 12.32 -7.67
C THR A 466 32.45 11.35 -8.18
N LEU A 467 32.74 10.63 -9.27
CA LEU A 467 31.92 9.53 -9.77
C LEU A 467 32.29 8.18 -9.11
N ARG A 468 33.45 8.12 -8.43
CA ARG A 468 33.95 6.93 -7.77
C ARG A 468 34.75 7.36 -6.54
N ALA A 469 34.10 7.37 -5.38
CA ALA A 469 34.77 7.65 -4.11
C ALA A 469 35.57 6.43 -3.65
N GLY A 470 36.84 6.65 -3.30
CA GLY A 470 37.65 5.64 -2.62
C GLY A 470 37.22 5.52 -1.16
N LEU A 471 36.94 4.31 -0.69
CA LEU A 471 36.57 4.06 0.71
C LEU A 471 37.67 4.47 1.69
N ALA A 472 38.94 4.30 1.31
CA ALA A 472 40.08 4.71 2.14
C ALA A 472 40.11 6.23 2.34
N ASP A 473 39.86 7.00 1.29
CA ASP A 473 39.85 8.46 1.35
C ASP A 473 38.67 8.96 2.20
N LEU A 474 37.48 8.36 2.02
CA LEU A 474 36.31 8.66 2.83
C LEU A 474 36.57 8.40 4.32
N ARG A 475 37.14 7.24 4.66
CA ARG A 475 37.53 6.91 6.04
C ARG A 475 38.59 7.87 6.58
N SER A 476 39.50 8.38 5.75
CA SER A 476 40.49 9.38 6.16
C SER A 476 39.87 10.75 6.43
N VAL A 477 38.81 11.14 5.71
CA VAL A 477 38.01 12.33 6.03
C VAL A 477 37.29 12.11 7.36
N GLU A 478 36.64 10.96 7.50
CA GLU A 478 35.88 10.58 8.70
C GLU A 478 36.76 10.53 9.96
N LYS A 479 38.00 10.01 9.89
CA LYS A 479 38.95 9.99 11.02
C LYS A 479 39.39 11.37 11.51
N ARG A 480 39.26 12.40 10.67
CA ARG A 480 39.56 13.79 11.05
C ARG A 480 38.38 14.46 11.74
N LEU A 481 37.24 13.78 11.79
CA LEU A 481 36.04 14.19 12.50
C LEU A 481 35.89 13.34 13.76
N ASP A 482 35.41 13.95 14.83
CA ASP A 482 34.87 13.20 15.94
C ASP A 482 33.45 12.74 15.55
N LEU A 483 33.38 11.62 14.82
CA LEU A 483 32.12 11.14 14.26
C LEU A 483 31.10 10.76 15.33
N ASP A 484 31.56 10.17 16.43
CA ASP A 484 30.67 9.71 17.50
C ASP A 484 30.04 10.91 18.21
N ASP A 485 30.84 11.90 18.62
CA ASP A 485 30.34 13.13 19.23
C ASP A 485 29.44 13.93 18.27
N LEU A 486 29.80 13.99 16.99
CA LEU A 486 29.01 14.64 15.95
C LEU A 486 27.65 13.97 15.78
N MET A 487 27.63 12.63 15.70
CA MET A 487 26.40 11.85 15.58
C MET A 487 25.52 12.02 16.81
N ASP A 488 26.10 11.97 18.01
CA ASP A 488 25.36 12.17 19.25
C ASP A 488 24.75 13.57 19.34
N GLY A 489 25.48 14.61 18.92
CA GLY A 489 24.94 15.96 18.79
C GLY A 489 23.72 16.01 17.86
N LEU A 490 23.87 15.49 16.63
CA LEU A 490 22.78 15.47 15.64
C LEU A 490 21.55 14.69 16.13
N LEU A 491 21.76 13.61 16.87
CA LEU A 491 20.70 12.75 17.39
C LEU A 491 20.04 13.31 18.67
N ARG A 492 20.71 14.19 19.41
CA ARG A 492 20.11 14.92 20.56
C ARG A 492 19.17 16.01 20.08
N ASP A 493 19.52 16.70 19.00
CA ASP A 493 18.78 17.87 18.50
C ASP A 493 17.69 17.51 17.47
N VAL A 494 17.28 16.24 17.38
CA VAL A 494 16.24 15.79 16.44
C VAL A 494 14.90 16.43 16.80
N GLN A 495 14.34 17.17 15.86
CA GLN A 495 12.99 17.70 15.98
C GLN A 495 11.98 16.68 15.43
N ILE A 496 10.95 16.34 16.20
CA ILE A 496 9.87 15.44 15.77
C ILE A 496 8.63 16.25 15.41
N MET A 497 8.06 15.95 14.25
CA MET A 497 6.81 16.53 13.76
C MET A 497 5.81 15.41 13.47
N HIS A 498 4.52 15.75 13.50
CA HIS A 498 3.39 14.82 13.34
C HIS A 498 2.53 15.23 12.13
N PRO A 499 2.93 14.88 10.89
CA PRO A 499 2.28 15.38 9.70
C PRO A 499 0.88 14.79 9.51
N GLY A 500 -0.14 15.64 9.63
CA GLY A 500 -1.53 15.27 9.38
C GLY A 500 -2.27 14.67 10.57
N GLU A 501 -1.66 14.61 11.75
CA GLU A 501 -2.38 14.36 12.99
C GLU A 501 -3.11 15.66 13.41
N THR A 502 -4.36 15.52 13.85
CA THR A 502 -5.13 16.62 14.45
C THR A 502 -5.03 16.51 15.96
N ASP A 503 -5.08 17.62 16.71
CA ASP A 503 -4.80 17.67 18.17
C ASP A 503 -5.62 16.69 19.06
N GLU A 504 -6.67 16.05 18.54
CA GLU A 504 -7.39 14.98 19.23
C GLU A 504 -6.60 13.64 19.30
N GLU A 505 -5.65 13.41 18.40
CA GLU A 505 -4.91 12.13 18.29
C GLU A 505 -3.74 12.00 19.29
N THR A 506 -3.25 13.10 19.86
CA THR A 506 -2.11 13.12 20.78
C THR A 506 -2.41 12.45 22.13
N THR A 507 -3.68 12.22 22.47
CA THR A 507 -4.10 11.69 23.77
C THR A 507 -4.30 10.18 23.82
N THR A 508 -4.24 9.45 22.69
CA THR A 508 -4.53 8.01 22.66
C THR A 508 -3.34 7.09 22.35
N ASP A 509 -2.19 7.61 21.93
CA ASP A 509 -0.99 6.77 21.63
C ASP A 509 0.11 6.86 22.71
N ALA A 510 -0.13 7.62 23.79
CA ALA A 510 0.69 7.61 24.99
C ALA A 510 0.25 6.49 25.95
N GLY A 511 0.39 5.22 25.56
CA GLY A 511 0.14 4.12 26.50
C GLY A 511 -0.22 2.76 25.94
N SER A 512 0.57 2.21 25.01
CA SER A 512 0.68 0.75 24.87
C SER A 512 1.88 0.40 24.00
N PRO A 513 2.91 -0.31 24.53
CA PRO A 513 3.85 -0.97 23.63
C PRO A 513 3.06 -2.03 22.86
N ASP A 514 3.09 -1.93 21.52
CA ASP A 514 2.73 -3.03 20.63
C ASP A 514 3.70 -4.19 20.94
N GLU A 515 3.34 -5.06 21.88
CA GLU A 515 3.95 -6.38 22.03
C GLU A 515 3.49 -7.23 20.85
N ASP A 516 4.26 -7.22 19.77
CA ASP A 516 4.20 -8.30 18.80
C ASP A 516 4.70 -9.59 19.49
N PRO A 517 4.01 -10.73 19.37
CA PRO A 517 4.46 -11.97 19.98
C PRO A 517 5.74 -12.43 19.29
N ALA A 518 6.82 -12.50 20.07
CA ALA A 518 8.12 -13.00 19.64
C ALA A 518 7.99 -14.38 18.97
N PRO A 519 8.78 -14.68 17.92
CA PRO A 519 8.84 -16.02 17.37
C PRO A 519 9.58 -16.92 18.36
N ASP A 520 8.84 -17.88 18.94
CA ASP A 520 9.38 -19.01 19.71
C ASP A 520 10.54 -19.67 18.94
N ARG A 521 11.76 -19.48 19.43
CA ARG A 521 12.91 -20.32 19.07
C ARG A 521 13.19 -21.21 20.28
N PRO A 522 13.08 -22.54 20.16
CA PRO A 522 13.55 -23.40 21.23
C PRO A 522 15.08 -23.35 21.25
N GLY A 523 15.65 -22.88 22.36
CA GLY A 523 17.09 -23.01 22.63
C GLY A 523 17.48 -24.47 22.83
N PRO A 524 18.73 -24.88 22.51
CA PRO A 524 19.16 -26.26 22.68
C PRO A 524 19.31 -26.59 24.16
N ALA A 525 18.59 -27.61 24.61
CA ALA A 525 18.77 -28.24 25.91
C ALA A 525 20.13 -28.94 25.95
N VAL A 526 21.06 -28.41 26.75
CA VAL A 526 22.30 -29.09 27.11
C VAL A 526 21.95 -30.12 28.18
N CYS A 527 22.04 -31.40 27.81
CA CYS A 527 21.93 -32.53 28.71
C CYS A 527 23.13 -32.55 29.67
N GLY A 528 22.86 -32.51 30.97
CA GLY A 528 23.83 -32.87 31.99
C GLY A 528 23.83 -34.39 32.22
N ALA A 529 25.03 -34.94 32.44
CA ALA A 529 25.24 -36.23 33.09
C ALA A 529 26.52 -36.16 33.96
N PRO A 530 26.64 -37.00 35.02
CA PRO A 530 27.33 -36.62 36.26
C PRO A 530 28.59 -37.45 36.61
N ALA A 531 29.21 -37.07 37.74
CA ALA A 531 30.24 -37.77 38.55
C ALA A 531 31.64 -37.90 37.89
N GLY A 532 32.77 -37.68 38.54
CA GLY A 532 33.15 -37.54 39.95
C GLY A 532 34.53 -38.19 40.10
N ALA A 533 35.51 -37.53 40.72
CA ALA A 533 36.64 -38.14 41.44
C ALA A 533 37.66 -37.07 41.85
N ALA A 534 38.28 -37.32 42.99
CA ALA A 534 39.08 -36.40 43.79
C ALA A 534 40.59 -36.50 43.53
N GLN A 535 41.29 -35.59 44.21
CA GLN A 535 42.69 -35.63 44.70
C GLN A 535 43.75 -34.86 43.91
N ALA A 536 44.43 -34.00 44.68
CA ALA A 536 45.63 -33.21 44.41
C ALA A 536 46.91 -34.10 44.56
N PRO A 537 48.17 -33.59 44.55
CA PRO A 537 48.66 -32.24 44.86
C PRO A 537 48.89 -31.35 43.64
#